data_AF-A0A947YRK3-F1
#
_entry.id   AF-A0A947YRK3-F1
#
_cell.length_a   1.000
_cell.length_b   1.000
_cell.length_c   1.000
_cell.angle_alpha   90.00
_cell.angle_beta   90.00
_cell.angle_gamma   90.00
#
_symmetry.space_group_name_H-M   'P 1'
#
loop_
_entity.id
_entity.type
_entity.pdbx_description
1 polymer ?
#
loop_
_entity_poly.entity_id
_entity_poly.type
_entity_poly.pdbx_seq_one_letter_code
_entity_poly.pdbx_strand_id
1 'polypeptide(L)'
;MKIEERVDGIDGRIEALLESQKETNQEIRELRAAQKKTDEQQKKTDEQLRKTDKEIDKVARDIGGGLGRAAEGLAAPSVPKLFEELGIKVDEVQQRVRAFQDRQIKAEVDLICPGSLNGEEIVLVGEVKAHLTVDDIKDFLADDLKNFKDYFPRYREIKAYGLVAGLYVGGDLAKFASRQGLYILTPSGDTMCILNPVDFKPKVW
;
A
#
# COMPACT_ATOMS: atom_id res chain seq x y z
N MET A 1 -26.26 20.95 85.15
CA MET A 1 -26.74 19.62 84.75
C MET A 1 -27.21 19.55 83.29
N LYS A 2 -28.44 19.95 82.91
CA LYS A 2 -28.95 19.75 81.52
C LYS A 2 -28.23 20.55 80.41
N ILE A 3 -27.50 21.61 80.76
CA ILE A 3 -26.67 22.41 79.85
C ILE A 3 -25.27 21.80 79.71
N GLU A 4 -24.65 21.38 80.81
CA GLU A 4 -23.33 20.71 80.81
C GLU A 4 -23.36 19.41 80.01
N GLU A 5 -24.39 18.55 80.21
CA GLU A 5 -24.56 17.33 79.41
C GLU A 5 -24.72 17.60 77.91
N ARG A 6 -25.31 18.76 77.54
CA ARG A 6 -25.42 19.19 76.14
C ARG A 6 -24.10 19.70 75.58
N VAL A 7 -23.27 20.33 76.40
CA VAL A 7 -21.93 20.81 76.02
C VAL A 7 -21.00 19.62 75.82
N ASP A 8 -20.95 18.68 76.77
CA ASP A 8 -20.15 17.45 76.67
C ASP A 8 -20.55 16.62 75.43
N GLY A 9 -21.86 16.54 75.14
CA GLY A 9 -22.36 15.87 73.93
C GLY A 9 -22.06 16.60 72.62
N ILE A 10 -21.83 17.91 72.65
CA ILE A 10 -21.37 18.69 71.48
C ILE A 10 -19.86 18.48 71.28
N ASP A 11 -19.07 18.52 72.36
CA ASP A 11 -17.62 18.34 72.29
C ASP A 11 -17.26 16.96 71.74
N GLY A 12 -17.92 15.89 72.20
CA GLY A 12 -17.72 14.55 71.64
C GLY A 12 -18.11 14.43 70.16
N ARG A 13 -19.12 15.18 69.69
CA ARG A 13 -19.49 15.22 68.26
C ARG A 13 -18.49 16.02 67.43
N ILE A 14 -17.89 17.07 67.99
CA ILE A 14 -16.83 17.85 67.34
C ILE A 14 -15.57 16.99 67.21
N GLU A 15 -15.17 16.25 68.24
CA GLU A 15 -14.02 15.34 68.19
C GLU A 15 -14.20 14.25 67.12
N ALA A 16 -15.37 13.59 67.09
CA ALA A 16 -15.68 12.59 66.07
C ALA A 16 -15.66 13.18 64.64
N LEU A 17 -16.11 14.42 64.48
CA LEU A 17 -16.09 15.12 63.18
C LEU A 17 -14.67 15.50 62.76
N LEU A 18 -13.80 15.89 63.69
CA LEU A 18 -12.39 16.17 63.43
C LEU A 18 -11.63 14.92 63.00
N GLU A 19 -11.88 13.77 63.65
CA GLU A 19 -11.23 12.52 63.24
C GLU A 19 -11.74 12.06 61.86
N SER A 20 -13.05 12.11 61.62
CA SER A 20 -13.62 11.80 60.29
C SER A 20 -13.08 12.72 59.19
N GLN A 21 -12.87 14.02 59.47
CA GLN A 21 -12.26 14.95 58.53
C GLN A 21 -10.80 14.59 58.23
N LYS A 22 -10.05 14.14 59.24
CA LYS A 22 -8.66 13.72 59.10
C LYS A 22 -8.53 12.45 58.27
N GLU A 23 -9.38 11.45 58.50
CA GLU A 23 -9.48 10.24 57.68
C GLU A 23 -9.83 10.58 56.22
N THR A 24 -10.85 11.42 56.01
CA THR A 24 -11.25 11.89 54.66
C THR A 24 -10.09 12.60 53.95
N ASN A 25 -9.36 13.46 54.66
CA ASN A 25 -8.20 14.16 54.10
C ASN A 25 -7.06 13.20 53.72
N GLN A 26 -6.89 12.12 54.46
CA GLN A 26 -5.92 11.08 54.14
C GLN A 26 -6.33 10.32 52.87
N GLU A 27 -7.58 9.85 52.78
CA GLU A 27 -8.10 9.18 51.58
C GLU A 27 -8.01 10.06 50.33
N ILE A 28 -8.31 11.36 50.44
CA ILE A 28 -8.16 12.32 49.32
C ILE A 28 -6.70 12.40 48.86
N ARG A 29 -5.72 12.38 49.78
CA ARG A 29 -4.29 12.40 49.43
C ARG A 29 -3.88 11.11 48.72
N GLU A 30 -4.34 9.97 49.21
CA GLU A 30 -4.07 8.67 48.59
C GLU A 30 -4.69 8.55 47.20
N LEU A 31 -5.94 9.00 47.03
CA LEU A 31 -6.61 9.07 45.73
C LEU A 31 -5.88 9.98 44.74
N ARG A 32 -5.43 11.16 45.16
CA ARG A 32 -4.63 12.07 44.31
C ARG A 32 -3.30 11.44 43.89
N ALA A 33 -2.65 10.71 44.79
CA ALA A 33 -1.41 10.01 44.48
C ALA A 33 -1.64 8.86 43.49
N ALA A 34 -2.71 8.08 43.69
CA ALA A 34 -3.11 7.01 42.78
C ALA A 34 -3.47 7.57 41.39
N GLN A 35 -4.27 8.63 41.32
CA GLN A 35 -4.63 9.31 40.07
C GLN A 35 -3.39 9.79 39.32
N LYS A 36 -2.44 10.44 40.00
CA LYS A 36 -1.18 10.89 39.39
C LYS A 36 -0.38 9.71 38.82
N LYS A 37 -0.32 8.59 39.54
CA LYS A 37 0.36 7.37 39.06
C LYS A 37 -0.34 6.79 37.83
N THR A 38 -1.68 6.79 37.80
CA THR A 38 -2.47 6.37 36.65
C THR A 38 -2.23 7.29 35.45
N ASP A 39 -2.22 8.61 35.63
CA ASP A 39 -1.94 9.57 34.55
C ASP A 39 -0.54 9.37 33.96
N GLU A 40 0.46 9.11 34.81
CA GLU A 40 1.83 8.80 34.37
C GLU A 40 1.91 7.47 33.61
N GLN A 41 1.17 6.44 34.05
CA GLN A 41 1.08 5.18 33.33
C GLN A 41 0.40 5.35 31.97
N GLN A 42 -0.73 6.07 31.92
CA GLN A 42 -1.43 6.35 30.66
C GLN A 42 -0.53 7.09 29.67
N LYS A 43 0.20 8.12 30.10
CA LYS A 43 1.15 8.84 29.22
C LYS A 43 2.24 7.91 28.67
N LYS A 44 2.76 6.99 29.48
CA LYS A 44 3.75 6.00 29.03
C LYS A 44 3.15 5.02 28.04
N THR A 45 1.93 4.55 28.29
CA THR A 45 1.20 3.69 27.35
C THR A 45 0.94 4.38 26.03
N ASP A 46 0.48 5.64 26.03
CA ASP A 46 0.25 6.42 24.81
C ASP A 46 1.55 6.61 24.00
N GLU A 47 2.68 6.85 24.68
CA GLU A 47 3.97 6.95 24.03
C GLU A 47 4.42 5.62 23.42
N GLN A 48 4.20 4.50 24.12
CA GLN A 48 4.50 3.16 23.62
C GLN A 48 3.62 2.83 22.41
N LEU A 49 2.31 3.09 22.47
CA LEU A 49 1.39 2.88 21.35
C LEU A 49 1.84 3.66 20.10
N ARG A 50 2.16 4.95 20.25
CA ARG A 50 2.68 5.77 19.14
C ARG A 50 3.98 5.25 18.54
N LYS A 51 4.84 4.61 19.34
CA LYS A 51 6.06 3.96 18.83
C LYS A 51 5.71 2.69 18.05
N THR A 52 4.81 1.87 18.60
CA THR A 52 4.32 0.66 17.94
C THR A 52 3.62 0.95 16.62
N ASP A 53 2.76 1.97 16.54
CA ASP A 53 2.08 2.37 15.30
C ASP A 53 3.10 2.72 14.20
N LYS A 54 4.15 3.47 14.55
CA LYS A 54 5.24 3.80 13.61
C LYS A 54 6.02 2.58 13.14
N GLU A 55 6.24 1.61 14.01
CA GLU A 55 6.91 0.36 13.66
C GLU A 55 6.04 -0.49 12.74
N ILE A 56 4.73 -0.59 13.03
CA ILE A 56 3.77 -1.29 12.18
C ILE A 56 3.71 -0.66 10.78
N ASP A 57 3.62 0.68 10.69
CA ASP A 57 3.62 1.41 9.41
C ASP A 57 4.90 1.18 8.61
N LYS A 58 6.04 1.04 9.30
CA LYS A 58 7.32 0.74 8.66
C LYS A 58 7.31 -0.69 8.10
N VAL A 59 6.91 -1.66 8.92
CA VAL A 59 6.85 -3.07 8.51
C VAL A 59 5.88 -3.26 7.34
N ALA A 60 4.70 -2.63 7.38
CA ALA A 60 3.72 -2.70 6.30
C ALA A 60 4.29 -2.17 4.98
N ARG A 61 5.00 -1.04 5.01
CA ARG A 61 5.68 -0.48 3.82
C ARG A 61 6.81 -1.35 3.32
N ASP A 62 7.62 -1.90 4.21
CA ASP A 62 8.74 -2.78 3.85
C ASP A 62 8.24 -4.07 3.18
N ILE A 63 7.18 -4.67 3.72
CA ILE A 63 6.50 -5.84 3.14
C ILE A 63 5.90 -5.49 1.77
N GLY A 64 5.11 -4.41 1.69
CA GLY A 64 4.48 -3.97 0.44
C GLY A 64 5.51 -3.71 -0.66
N GLY A 65 6.59 -2.99 -0.35
CA GLY A 65 7.69 -2.75 -1.28
C GLY A 65 8.44 -4.03 -1.66
N GLY A 66 8.58 -4.99 -0.74
CA GLY A 66 9.16 -6.30 -1.02
C GLY A 66 8.33 -7.11 -2.01
N LEU A 67 7.00 -7.14 -1.83
CA LEU A 67 6.09 -7.83 -2.74
C LEU A 67 6.05 -7.19 -4.13
N GLY A 68 6.12 -5.85 -4.22
CA GLY A 68 6.23 -5.15 -5.50
C GLY A 68 7.47 -5.58 -6.28
N ARG A 69 8.63 -5.59 -5.62
CA ARG A 69 9.88 -6.07 -6.23
C ARG A 69 9.83 -7.55 -6.63
N ALA A 70 9.14 -8.38 -5.85
CA ALA A 70 8.95 -9.79 -6.20
C ALA A 70 8.07 -9.95 -7.45
N ALA A 71 6.99 -9.17 -7.57
CA ALA A 71 6.12 -9.18 -8.75
C ALA A 71 6.90 -8.81 -10.02
N GLU A 72 7.69 -7.75 -9.98
CA GLU A 72 8.54 -7.33 -11.09
C GLU A 72 9.64 -8.36 -11.41
N GLY A 73 10.27 -8.92 -10.37
CA GLY A 73 11.30 -9.95 -10.50
C GLY A 73 10.80 -11.23 -11.15
N LEU A 74 9.49 -11.49 -11.13
CA LEU A 74 8.84 -12.57 -11.86
C LEU A 74 8.38 -12.14 -13.26
N ALA A 75 7.85 -10.91 -13.39
CA ALA A 75 7.27 -10.40 -14.63
C ALA A 75 8.35 -10.21 -15.70
N ALA A 76 9.37 -9.40 -15.42
CA ALA A 76 10.41 -9.03 -16.39
C ALA A 76 11.07 -10.23 -17.08
N PRO A 77 11.58 -11.27 -16.37
CA PRO A 77 12.21 -12.42 -17.02
C PRO A 77 11.22 -13.33 -17.76
N SER A 78 9.92 -13.26 -17.45
CA SER A 78 8.91 -14.09 -18.11
C SER A 78 8.48 -13.53 -19.47
N VAL A 79 8.56 -12.21 -19.67
CA VAL A 79 8.07 -11.53 -20.88
C VAL A 79 8.63 -12.14 -22.18
N PRO A 80 9.95 -12.34 -22.35
CA PRO A 80 10.47 -12.83 -23.63
C PRO A 80 9.87 -14.18 -24.05
N LYS A 81 9.84 -15.15 -23.14
CA LYS A 81 9.31 -16.48 -23.42
C LYS A 81 7.80 -16.47 -23.68
N LEU A 82 7.05 -15.77 -22.83
CA LEU A 82 5.58 -15.73 -22.95
C LEU A 82 5.11 -15.07 -24.24
N PHE A 83 5.80 -14.02 -24.68
CA PHE A 83 5.43 -13.30 -25.89
C PHE A 83 5.98 -13.97 -27.16
N GLU A 84 7.08 -14.71 -27.08
CA GLU A 84 7.56 -15.55 -28.17
C GLU A 84 6.53 -16.62 -28.57
N GLU A 85 5.83 -17.22 -27.59
CA GLU A 85 4.71 -18.15 -27.82
C GLU A 85 3.53 -17.50 -28.57
N LEU A 86 3.40 -16.16 -28.50
CA LEU A 86 2.42 -15.37 -29.25
C LEU A 86 2.96 -14.82 -30.58
N GLY A 87 4.17 -15.20 -30.97
CA GLY A 87 4.83 -14.72 -32.20
C GLY A 87 5.46 -13.33 -32.08
N ILE A 88 5.53 -12.78 -30.86
CA ILE A 88 6.19 -11.51 -30.57
C ILE A 88 7.61 -11.80 -30.10
N LYS A 89 8.60 -11.47 -30.93
CA LYS A 89 10.01 -11.56 -30.55
C LYS A 89 10.39 -10.33 -29.73
N VAL A 90 10.68 -10.52 -28.45
CA VAL A 90 11.14 -9.45 -27.56
C VAL A 90 12.66 -9.33 -27.65
N ASP A 91 13.15 -8.17 -28.07
CA ASP A 91 14.59 -7.94 -28.29
C ASP A 91 15.27 -7.40 -27.02
N GLU A 92 14.55 -6.68 -26.17
CA GLU A 92 15.05 -6.11 -24.91
C GLU A 92 13.93 -6.06 -23.86
N VAL A 93 14.31 -6.19 -22.57
CA VAL A 93 13.42 -5.95 -21.43
C VAL A 93 14.02 -4.87 -20.56
N GLN A 94 13.39 -3.70 -20.52
CA GLN A 94 13.77 -2.56 -19.70
C GLN A 94 12.83 -2.47 -18.50
N GLN A 95 13.40 -2.28 -17.31
CA GLN A 95 12.65 -2.16 -16.05
C GLN A 95 12.78 -0.75 -15.46
N ARG A 96 11.72 -0.24 -14.83
CA ARG A 96 11.69 1.07 -14.13
C ARG A 96 12.23 2.22 -14.99
N VAL A 97 11.73 2.33 -16.22
CA VAL A 97 12.21 3.34 -17.16
C VAL A 97 11.57 4.69 -16.83
N ARG A 98 12.40 5.71 -16.60
CA ARG A 98 11.95 7.06 -16.24
C ARG A 98 12.10 8.03 -17.40
N ALA A 99 11.03 8.76 -17.68
CA ALA A 99 11.07 9.91 -18.57
C ALA A 99 11.26 11.20 -17.77
N PHE A 100 12.19 12.05 -18.22
CA PHE A 100 12.49 13.33 -17.58
C PHE A 100 12.13 14.50 -18.49
N GLN A 101 11.53 15.54 -17.90
CA GLN A 101 11.34 16.84 -18.53
C GLN A 101 11.74 17.91 -17.51
N ASP A 102 12.58 18.86 -17.92
CA ASP A 102 13.07 19.93 -17.05
C ASP A 102 13.67 19.41 -15.72
N ARG A 103 14.40 18.29 -15.78
CA ARG A 103 15.00 17.56 -14.65
C ARG A 103 14.00 16.99 -13.63
N GLN A 104 12.70 16.96 -13.95
CA GLN A 104 11.66 16.30 -13.17
C GLN A 104 11.24 15.00 -13.83
N ILE A 105 10.94 13.98 -13.03
CA ILE A 105 10.35 12.74 -13.51
C ILE A 105 8.91 13.04 -13.92
N LYS A 106 8.56 12.76 -15.18
CA LYS A 106 7.20 12.93 -15.71
C LYS A 106 6.44 11.62 -15.80
N ALA A 107 7.15 10.52 -16.00
CA ALA A 107 6.59 9.18 -16.01
C ALA A 107 7.65 8.18 -15.55
N GLU A 108 7.20 7.11 -14.90
CA GLU A 108 7.98 5.91 -14.62
C GLU A 108 7.16 4.72 -15.10
N VAL A 109 7.72 3.95 -16.03
CA VAL A 109 7.06 2.78 -16.59
C VAL A 109 7.79 1.55 -16.07
N ASP A 110 7.05 0.62 -15.46
CA ASP A 110 7.62 -0.57 -14.84
C ASP A 110 8.33 -1.46 -15.86
N LEU A 111 7.71 -1.67 -17.03
CA LEU A 111 8.28 -2.46 -18.13
C LEU A 111 8.14 -1.76 -19.49
N ILE A 112 9.25 -1.70 -20.23
CA ILE A 112 9.26 -1.38 -21.65
C ILE A 112 10.01 -2.49 -22.37
N CYS A 113 9.35 -3.18 -23.29
CA CYS A 113 9.94 -4.29 -24.03
C CYS A 113 9.78 -4.09 -25.54
N PRO A 114 10.76 -3.46 -26.20
CA PRO A 114 10.82 -3.39 -27.65
C PRO A 114 10.93 -4.79 -28.26
N GLY A 115 10.31 -4.95 -29.41
CA GLY A 115 10.36 -6.21 -30.13
C GLY A 115 9.78 -6.10 -31.52
N SER A 116 9.46 -7.26 -32.10
CA SER A 116 8.83 -7.34 -33.41
C SER A 116 7.73 -8.38 -33.46
N LEU A 117 6.70 -8.09 -34.27
CA LEU A 117 5.61 -9.01 -34.59
C LEU A 117 5.50 -9.08 -36.11
N ASN A 118 5.71 -10.27 -36.68
CA ASN A 118 5.70 -10.48 -38.14
C ASN A 118 6.65 -9.52 -38.90
N GLY A 119 7.79 -9.17 -38.29
CA GLY A 119 8.78 -8.27 -38.88
C GLY A 119 8.47 -6.77 -38.75
N GLU A 120 7.34 -6.39 -38.15
CA GLU A 120 7.02 -5.00 -37.81
C GLU A 120 7.49 -4.69 -36.38
N GLU A 121 8.11 -3.52 -36.19
CA GLU A 121 8.53 -3.06 -34.85
C GLU A 121 7.32 -2.76 -33.96
N ILE A 122 7.39 -3.22 -32.72
CA ILE A 122 6.38 -3.01 -31.69
C ILE A 122 7.06 -2.72 -30.34
N VAL A 123 6.29 -2.22 -29.38
CA VAL A 123 6.74 -2.07 -28.00
C VAL A 123 5.66 -2.55 -27.04
N LEU A 124 6.05 -3.43 -26.11
CA LEU A 124 5.20 -3.78 -24.97
C LEU A 124 5.46 -2.77 -23.85
N VAL A 125 4.40 -2.25 -23.26
CA VAL A 125 4.45 -1.29 -22.14
C VAL A 125 3.69 -1.93 -20.98
N GLY A 126 4.33 -2.04 -19.82
CA GLY A 126 3.80 -2.82 -18.71
C GLY A 126 3.75 -2.10 -17.39
N GLU A 127 2.66 -2.32 -16.65
CA GLU A 127 2.48 -1.96 -15.23
C GLU A 127 2.53 -3.23 -14.38
N VAL A 128 3.27 -3.20 -13.27
CA VAL A 128 3.46 -4.35 -12.39
C VAL A 128 3.10 -4.01 -10.96
N LYS A 129 2.06 -4.67 -10.44
CA LYS A 129 1.62 -4.50 -9.04
C LYS A 129 1.63 -5.82 -8.29
N ALA A 130 2.08 -5.80 -7.05
CA ALA A 130 1.88 -6.96 -6.15
C ALA A 130 0.38 -7.29 -6.03
N HIS A 131 -0.43 -6.26 -5.83
CA HIS A 131 -1.88 -6.32 -5.77
C HIS A 131 -2.45 -5.39 -6.85
N LEU A 132 -2.78 -5.96 -8.00
CA LEU A 132 -3.36 -5.19 -9.10
C LEU A 132 -4.84 -4.92 -8.81
N THR A 133 -5.28 -3.68 -9.02
CA THR A 133 -6.68 -3.25 -8.86
C THR A 133 -7.26 -2.69 -10.15
N VAL A 134 -8.58 -2.49 -10.17
CA VAL A 134 -9.26 -1.84 -11.30
C VAL A 134 -8.80 -0.40 -11.47
N ASP A 135 -8.53 0.31 -10.37
CA ASP A 135 -8.09 1.70 -10.44
C ASP A 135 -6.65 1.79 -10.94
N ASP A 136 -5.76 0.89 -10.52
CA ASP A 136 -4.40 0.80 -11.12
C ASP A 136 -4.47 0.63 -12.65
N ILE A 137 -5.38 -0.22 -13.14
CA ILE A 137 -5.57 -0.39 -14.59
C ILE A 137 -6.09 0.88 -15.24
N LYS A 138 -7.05 1.59 -14.62
CA LYS A 138 -7.58 2.83 -15.19
C LYS A 138 -6.51 3.91 -15.27
N ASP A 139 -5.71 4.05 -14.20
CA ASP A 139 -4.62 5.02 -14.12
C ASP A 139 -3.57 4.69 -15.18
N PHE A 140 -3.16 3.43 -15.29
CA PHE A 140 -2.23 2.97 -16.34
C PHE A 140 -2.74 3.26 -17.76
N LEU A 141 -4.05 3.08 -18.02
CA LEU A 141 -4.64 3.38 -19.31
C LEU A 141 -4.73 4.89 -19.60
N ALA A 142 -5.07 5.70 -18.59
CA ALA A 142 -5.36 7.11 -18.74
C ALA A 142 -4.09 7.99 -18.75
N ASP A 143 -3.08 7.58 -17.98
CA ASP A 143 -1.89 8.38 -17.72
C ASP A 143 -0.66 7.80 -18.42
N ASP A 144 -0.35 6.52 -18.23
CA ASP A 144 0.88 5.94 -18.76
C ASP A 144 0.76 5.58 -20.23
N LEU A 145 -0.19 4.71 -20.61
CA LEU A 145 -0.33 4.24 -21.99
C LEU A 145 -0.76 5.35 -22.94
N LYS A 146 -1.70 6.19 -22.52
CA LYS A 146 -2.22 7.29 -23.35
C LYS A 146 -1.13 8.30 -23.71
N ASN A 147 -0.24 8.62 -22.77
CA ASN A 147 0.80 9.64 -22.94
C ASN A 147 2.18 9.02 -23.20
N PHE A 148 2.28 7.69 -23.29
CA PHE A 148 3.54 6.95 -23.44
C PHE A 148 4.43 7.51 -24.56
N LYS A 149 3.84 7.77 -25.73
CA LYS A 149 4.55 8.27 -26.92
C LYS A 149 5.03 9.72 -26.78
N ASP A 150 4.40 10.50 -25.91
CA ASP A 150 4.85 11.85 -25.59
C ASP A 150 6.07 11.81 -24.65
N TYR A 151 6.05 10.89 -23.67
CA TYR A 151 7.16 10.68 -22.74
C TYR A 151 8.35 9.95 -23.36
N PHE A 152 8.10 9.07 -24.34
CA PHE A 152 9.12 8.30 -25.05
C PHE A 152 9.00 8.50 -26.57
N PRO A 153 9.44 9.65 -27.11
CA PRO A 153 9.28 9.99 -28.53
C PRO A 153 9.88 8.99 -29.52
N ARG A 154 10.85 8.16 -29.09
CA ARG A 154 11.41 7.07 -29.91
C ARG A 154 10.37 6.04 -30.35
N TYR A 155 9.26 5.91 -29.62
CA TYR A 155 8.17 4.98 -29.93
C TYR A 155 6.98 5.65 -30.61
N ARG A 156 7.07 6.91 -31.03
CA ARG A 156 5.92 7.68 -31.55
C ARG A 156 5.23 6.99 -32.74
N GLU A 157 6.02 6.43 -33.65
CA GLU A 157 5.52 5.71 -34.83
C GLU A 157 5.48 4.18 -34.63
N ILE A 158 5.80 3.70 -33.42
CA ILE A 158 5.84 2.27 -33.09
C ILE A 158 4.50 1.87 -32.45
N LYS A 159 3.98 0.68 -32.80
CA LYS A 159 2.75 0.15 -32.18
C LYS A 159 3.04 -0.22 -30.72
N ALA A 160 2.34 0.42 -29.79
CA ALA A 160 2.43 0.09 -28.37
C ALA A 160 1.30 -0.86 -27.96
N TYR A 161 1.63 -1.90 -27.20
CA TYR A 161 0.66 -2.80 -26.59
C TYR A 161 0.84 -2.80 -25.07
N GLY A 162 -0.27 -2.66 -24.36
CA GLY A 162 -0.27 -2.65 -22.90
C GLY A 162 -0.28 -4.06 -22.30
N LEU A 163 0.46 -4.25 -21.21
CA LEU A 163 0.37 -5.43 -20.35
C LEU A 163 0.27 -5.02 -18.88
N VAL A 164 -0.37 -5.85 -18.07
CA VAL A 164 -0.42 -5.69 -16.62
C VAL A 164 0.01 -6.99 -15.98
N ALA A 165 0.78 -6.91 -14.91
CA ALA A 165 1.20 -8.09 -14.15
C ALA A 165 0.86 -7.93 -12.67
N GLY A 166 0.45 -9.04 -12.05
CA GLY A 166 0.36 -9.07 -10.59
C GLY A 166 0.39 -10.45 -9.97
N LEU A 167 0.80 -10.50 -8.70
CA LEU A 167 0.96 -11.77 -7.95
C LEU A 167 -0.37 -12.51 -7.78
N TYR A 168 -1.48 -11.76 -7.82
CA TYR A 168 -2.82 -12.32 -7.86
C TYR A 168 -3.70 -11.44 -8.76
N VAL A 169 -4.34 -12.07 -9.74
CA VAL A 169 -5.32 -11.42 -10.62
C VAL A 169 -6.63 -12.20 -10.57
N GLY A 170 -7.63 -11.63 -9.90
CA GLY A 170 -8.96 -12.23 -9.80
C GLY A 170 -9.69 -12.27 -11.14
N GLY A 171 -10.64 -13.21 -11.30
CA GLY A 171 -11.31 -13.45 -12.59
C GLY A 171 -12.04 -12.23 -13.17
N ASP A 172 -12.68 -11.40 -12.35
CA ASP A 172 -13.37 -10.20 -12.84
C ASP A 172 -12.40 -9.07 -13.21
N LEU A 173 -11.28 -8.95 -12.48
CA LEU A 173 -10.20 -8.05 -12.84
C LEU A 173 -9.55 -8.45 -14.17
N ALA A 174 -9.32 -9.76 -14.36
CA ALA A 174 -8.78 -10.29 -15.60
C ALA A 174 -9.72 -10.00 -16.79
N LYS A 175 -11.03 -10.25 -16.64
CA LYS A 175 -12.02 -9.89 -17.66
C LYS A 175 -12.02 -8.40 -17.97
N PHE A 176 -11.91 -7.55 -16.95
CA PHE A 176 -11.83 -6.09 -17.14
C PHE A 176 -10.59 -5.71 -17.93
N ALA A 177 -9.39 -6.15 -17.51
CA ALA A 177 -8.14 -5.88 -18.20
C ALA A 177 -8.15 -6.37 -19.67
N SER A 178 -8.63 -7.59 -19.92
CA SER A 178 -8.75 -8.13 -21.28
C SER A 178 -9.68 -7.29 -22.15
N ARG A 179 -10.80 -6.78 -21.61
CA ARG A 179 -11.72 -5.90 -22.37
C ARG A 179 -11.10 -4.55 -22.71
N GLN A 180 -10.14 -4.07 -21.92
CA GLN A 180 -9.37 -2.86 -22.23
C GLN A 180 -8.26 -3.11 -23.26
N GLY A 181 -8.09 -4.36 -23.72
CA GLY A 181 -7.08 -4.75 -24.70
C GLY A 181 -5.68 -4.91 -24.12
N LEU A 182 -5.57 -5.21 -22.82
CA LEU A 182 -4.31 -5.43 -22.12
C LEU A 182 -3.96 -6.92 -22.03
N TYR A 183 -2.69 -7.26 -22.21
CA TYR A 183 -2.16 -8.55 -21.79
C TYR A 183 -2.11 -8.64 -20.26
N ILE A 184 -2.29 -9.83 -19.69
CA ILE A 184 -2.41 -10.06 -18.26
C ILE A 184 -1.45 -11.16 -17.86
N LEU A 185 -0.49 -10.84 -17.00
CA LEU A 185 0.49 -11.77 -16.49
C LEU A 185 0.21 -12.09 -15.01
N THR A 186 0.22 -13.36 -14.66
CA THR A 186 0.08 -13.81 -13.27
C THR A 186 0.93 -15.04 -12.99
N PRO A 187 1.36 -15.29 -11.74
CA PRO A 187 2.22 -16.43 -11.43
C PRO A 187 1.61 -17.78 -11.81
N SER A 188 2.44 -18.66 -12.36
CA SER A 188 2.15 -20.06 -12.64
C SER A 188 3.44 -20.88 -12.50
N GLY A 189 3.55 -21.63 -11.40
CA GLY A 189 4.80 -22.31 -11.06
C GLY A 189 5.90 -21.31 -10.70
N ASP A 190 7.08 -21.48 -11.31
CA ASP A 190 8.26 -20.63 -11.07
C ASP A 190 8.30 -19.37 -11.94
N THR A 191 7.35 -19.18 -12.86
CA THR A 191 7.29 -18.04 -13.79
C THR A 191 5.90 -17.40 -13.81
N MET A 192 5.68 -16.44 -14.70
CA MET A 192 4.34 -15.94 -15.05
C MET A 192 3.72 -16.79 -16.17
N CYS A 193 2.40 -16.68 -16.35
CA CYS A 193 1.66 -17.10 -17.53
C CYS A 193 0.76 -15.96 -18.03
N ILE A 194 0.28 -16.06 -19.27
CA ILE A 194 -0.71 -15.13 -19.84
C ILE A 194 -2.12 -15.63 -19.50
N LEU A 195 -2.92 -14.79 -18.84
CA LEU A 195 -4.29 -15.11 -18.40
C LEU A 195 -5.38 -14.73 -19.43
N ASN A 196 -5.01 -14.05 -20.51
CA ASN A 196 -5.94 -13.65 -21.56
C ASN A 196 -6.64 -14.86 -22.21
N PRO A 197 -7.90 -14.72 -22.66
CA PRO A 197 -8.58 -15.77 -23.41
C PRO A 197 -7.93 -16.02 -24.78
N VAL A 198 -8.18 -17.19 -25.37
CA VAL A 198 -7.57 -17.63 -26.64
C VAL A 198 -7.89 -16.69 -27.81
N ASP A 199 -9.06 -16.07 -27.81
CA ASP A 199 -9.54 -15.14 -28.84
C ASP A 199 -9.20 -13.67 -28.54
N PHE A 200 -8.35 -13.42 -27.53
CA PHE A 200 -7.95 -12.08 -27.12
C PHE A 200 -7.32 -11.29 -28.27
N LYS A 201 -7.71 -10.02 -28.39
CA LYS A 201 -7.14 -9.06 -29.32
C LYS A 201 -6.58 -7.87 -28.54
N PRO A 202 -5.26 -7.65 -28.58
CA PRO A 202 -4.67 -6.53 -27.87
C PRO A 202 -5.05 -5.21 -28.55
N LYS A 203 -5.20 -4.15 -27.74
CA LYS A 203 -5.39 -2.80 -28.26
C LYS A 203 -4.04 -2.16 -28.56
N VAL A 204 -3.95 -1.49 -29.70
CA VAL A 204 -2.80 -0.64 -30.06
C VAL A 204 -3.00 0.75 -29.45
N TRP A 205 -1.95 1.27 -28.82
CA TRP A 205 -1.88 2.61 -28.23
C TRP A 205 -0.93 3.52 -29.03
#